data_AF-M0PUW4-F1
#
_entry.id   AF-M0PUW4-F1
#
_cell.length_a   1.000
_cell.length_b   1.000
_cell.length_c   1.000
_cell.angle_alpha   90.00
_cell.angle_beta   90.00
_cell.angle_gamma   90.00
#
_symmetry.space_group_name_H-M   'P 1'
#
loop_
_entity.id
_entity.type
_entity.pdbx_description
1 polymer ?
#
loop_
_entity_poly.entity_id
_entity_poly.type
_entity_poly.pdbx_seq_one_letter_code
_entity_poly.pdbx_strand_id
1 'polypeptide(L)'
;MARSGHAIDHAFPQADYEKVLELSASIADEEKSVECFFHHLMLGYGRMRPGTLSHYRSGWYDPGREVIQVPSFQDCDCGDCRKYAKQTADRDSEDRDTEEVLKEYWHGKVDSTARAIPLKTERQVEIVEKFNEMFGGLDRPVGCYMTVWRRTTRIIELVDGIDSETYKPYVNRATAVTHFAWAGMSDTGLVNNFGWARPQTIEAYRARSGLIAAEEMDKMYGRQTMKYNLDPDPPTWSEYRAENEGDLIHVDTWVPEKGSCKLPPEDEEEAIRELTFDDFREDDDTQRSSIGPVAVAQAGWWHARLALYRIKREIRGMEYTPEANDLTKMSGVGRFLAASVLAAGMVLSMYFIGYSAVEMALVVAVACSTALYRIKIDDAPTLPRPV
;
A
#
# COMPACT_ATOMS: atom_id res chain seq x y z
N MET A 1 22.42 0.87 4.55
CA MET A 1 21.38 -0.05 5.06
C MET A 1 20.13 0.24 4.25
N ALA A 2 19.72 -0.66 3.37
CA ALA A 2 18.44 -0.52 2.68
C ALA A 2 17.33 -0.58 3.74
N ARG A 3 16.51 0.48 3.85
CA ARG A 3 15.26 0.43 4.62
C ARG A 3 14.44 -0.72 4.00
N SER A 4 13.88 -1.60 4.83
CA SER A 4 12.99 -2.66 4.36
C SER A 4 11.74 -2.02 3.76
N GLY A 5 11.76 -1.78 2.45
CA GLY A 5 10.59 -1.31 1.71
C GLY A 5 9.52 -2.39 1.71
N HIS A 6 8.26 -1.98 1.67
CA HIS A 6 7.17 -2.94 1.53
C HIS A 6 7.16 -3.50 0.12
N ALA A 7 6.60 -4.70 -0.07
CA ALA A 7 6.51 -5.38 -1.37
C ALA A 7 5.99 -4.49 -2.52
N ILE A 8 5.06 -3.59 -2.19
CA ILE A 8 4.48 -2.61 -3.08
C ILE A 8 5.49 -1.59 -3.63
N ASP A 9 6.46 -1.18 -2.82
CA ASP A 9 7.48 -0.18 -3.20
C ASP A 9 8.48 -0.76 -4.22
N HIS A 10 8.37 -2.07 -4.46
CA HIS A 10 9.27 -2.85 -5.30
C HIS A 10 8.55 -3.55 -6.45
N ALA A 11 7.30 -3.18 -6.76
CA ALA A 11 6.60 -3.73 -7.94
C ALA A 11 7.46 -3.59 -9.21
N PHE A 12 7.61 -4.67 -9.98
CA PHE A 12 8.37 -4.65 -11.23
C PHE A 12 7.74 -3.66 -12.22
N PRO A 13 8.55 -2.86 -12.92
CA PRO A 13 8.14 -2.32 -14.21
C PRO A 13 7.75 -3.48 -15.15
N GLN A 14 6.78 -3.26 -16.05
CA GLN A 14 6.31 -4.30 -16.97
C GLN A 14 7.45 -4.99 -17.73
N ALA A 15 8.35 -4.19 -18.29
CA ALA A 15 9.47 -4.69 -19.09
C ALA A 15 10.39 -5.61 -18.28
N ASP A 16 10.61 -5.31 -17.00
CA ASP A 16 11.46 -6.14 -16.14
C ASP A 16 10.74 -7.44 -15.72
N TYR A 17 9.42 -7.38 -15.50
CA TYR A 17 8.63 -8.59 -15.28
C TYR A 17 8.64 -9.52 -16.51
N GLU A 18 8.55 -8.96 -17.71
CA GLU A 18 8.63 -9.76 -18.95
C GLU A 18 10.01 -10.38 -19.14
N LYS A 19 11.12 -9.67 -18.81
CA LYS A 19 12.47 -10.29 -18.80
C LYS A 19 12.58 -11.49 -17.85
N VAL A 20 11.91 -11.45 -16.70
CA VAL A 20 11.87 -12.58 -15.75
C VAL A 20 11.16 -13.79 -16.36
N LEU A 21 10.05 -13.56 -17.07
CA LEU A 21 9.33 -14.63 -17.76
C LEU A 21 10.12 -15.18 -18.96
N GLU A 22 10.70 -14.31 -19.78
CA GLU A 22 11.58 -14.68 -20.89
C GLU A 22 12.75 -15.53 -20.42
N LEU A 23 13.48 -15.09 -19.38
CA LEU A 23 14.59 -15.86 -18.82
C LEU A 23 14.13 -17.22 -18.28
N SER A 24 12.94 -17.29 -17.67
CA SER A 24 12.37 -18.55 -17.20
C SER A 24 12.10 -19.52 -18.36
N ALA A 25 11.63 -19.04 -19.52
CA ALA A 25 11.41 -19.84 -20.72
C ALA A 25 12.72 -20.28 -21.40
N SER A 26 13.78 -19.49 -21.23
CA SER A 26 15.11 -19.74 -21.82
C SER A 26 15.97 -20.72 -21.02
N ILE A 27 15.50 -21.30 -19.92
CA ILE A 27 16.27 -22.33 -19.18
C ILE A 27 16.37 -23.61 -20.01
N ALA A 28 17.59 -24.15 -20.14
CA ALA A 28 17.87 -25.33 -20.97
C ALA A 28 17.06 -26.57 -20.54
N ASP A 29 17.04 -26.86 -19.24
CA ASP A 29 16.18 -27.88 -18.65
C ASP A 29 14.71 -27.47 -18.80
N GLU A 30 13.98 -28.17 -19.67
CA GLU A 30 12.60 -27.85 -20.02
C GLU A 30 11.65 -27.98 -18.83
N GLU A 31 11.79 -29.02 -18.00
CA GLU A 31 10.97 -29.19 -16.80
C GLU A 31 11.16 -28.02 -15.85
N LYS A 32 12.42 -27.60 -15.63
CA LYS A 32 12.72 -26.44 -14.79
C LYS A 32 12.25 -25.14 -15.42
N SER A 33 12.32 -25.02 -16.74
CA SER A 33 11.84 -23.86 -17.47
C SER A 33 10.32 -23.67 -17.27
N VAL A 34 9.53 -24.72 -17.55
CA VAL A 34 8.08 -24.71 -17.35
C VAL A 34 7.73 -24.42 -15.89
N GLU A 35 8.41 -25.08 -14.96
CA GLU A 35 8.19 -24.90 -13.52
C GLU A 35 8.48 -23.48 -13.03
N CYS A 36 9.60 -22.88 -13.45
CA CYS A 36 9.95 -21.50 -13.09
C CYS A 36 9.00 -20.47 -13.73
N PHE A 37 8.68 -20.65 -15.02
CA PHE A 37 7.75 -19.77 -15.72
C PHE A 37 6.37 -19.82 -15.07
N PHE A 38 5.88 -21.03 -14.78
CA PHE A 38 4.63 -21.25 -14.04
C PHE A 38 4.66 -20.54 -12.69
N HIS A 39 5.73 -20.68 -11.91
CA HIS A 39 5.81 -20.01 -10.60
C HIS A 39 5.75 -18.48 -10.72
N HIS A 40 6.54 -17.87 -11.61
CA HIS A 40 6.55 -16.42 -11.78
C HIS A 40 5.22 -15.89 -12.28
N LEU A 41 4.63 -16.57 -13.27
CA LEU A 41 3.33 -16.16 -13.81
C LEU A 41 2.24 -16.32 -12.75
N MET A 42 2.21 -17.44 -12.03
CA MET A 42 1.16 -17.71 -11.04
C MET A 42 1.26 -16.87 -9.78
N LEU A 43 2.46 -16.51 -9.33
CA LEU A 43 2.63 -15.53 -8.26
C LEU A 43 2.24 -14.13 -8.71
N GLY A 44 2.53 -13.78 -9.97
CA GLY A 44 2.19 -12.50 -10.58
C GLY A 44 0.78 -12.47 -11.14
N TYR A 45 0.65 -12.56 -12.45
CA TYR A 45 -0.65 -12.44 -13.11
C TYR A 45 -1.64 -13.57 -12.80
N GLY A 46 -1.22 -14.69 -12.26
CA GLY A 46 -2.11 -15.70 -11.66
C GLY A 46 -2.49 -15.41 -10.21
N ARG A 47 -1.91 -14.38 -9.60
CA ARG A 47 -2.31 -13.74 -8.34
C ARG A 47 -2.41 -14.72 -7.18
N MET A 48 -1.56 -15.74 -7.14
CA MET A 48 -1.46 -16.65 -6.01
C MET A 48 -0.52 -16.08 -4.94
N ARG A 49 -0.70 -16.51 -3.69
CA ARG A 49 0.33 -16.35 -2.66
C ARG A 49 1.31 -17.51 -2.80
N PRO A 50 2.60 -17.36 -2.43
CA PRO A 50 3.54 -18.48 -2.50
C PRO A 50 3.08 -19.72 -1.71
N GLY A 51 2.48 -19.54 -0.54
CA GLY A 51 1.88 -20.62 0.23
C GLY A 51 0.61 -21.24 -0.41
N THR A 52 -0.11 -20.51 -1.27
CA THR A 52 -1.21 -21.09 -2.05
C THR A 52 -0.67 -21.88 -3.24
N LEU A 53 0.30 -21.31 -3.95
CA LEU A 53 0.92 -21.91 -5.13
C LEU A 53 1.66 -23.21 -4.78
N SER A 54 2.35 -23.27 -3.64
CA SER A 54 3.02 -24.50 -3.21
C SER A 54 2.05 -25.68 -3.03
N HIS A 55 0.77 -25.38 -2.80
CA HIS A 55 -0.31 -26.36 -2.61
C HIS A 55 -1.13 -26.61 -3.87
N TYR A 56 -0.81 -25.95 -4.98
CA TYR A 56 -1.51 -26.14 -6.25
C TYR A 56 -1.51 -27.62 -6.64
N ARG A 57 -2.64 -28.06 -7.18
CA ARG A 57 -2.83 -29.37 -7.78
C ARG A 57 -3.51 -29.21 -9.14
N SER A 58 -3.22 -30.12 -10.05
CA SER A 58 -3.83 -30.14 -11.39
C SER A 58 -5.37 -30.13 -11.34
N GLY A 59 -5.97 -30.80 -10.35
CA GLY A 59 -7.41 -30.82 -10.12
C GLY A 59 -8.04 -29.46 -9.77
N TRP A 60 -7.26 -28.42 -9.47
CA TRP A 60 -7.78 -27.06 -9.28
C TRP A 60 -8.13 -26.40 -10.60
N TYR A 61 -7.54 -26.84 -11.72
CA TYR A 61 -7.75 -26.23 -13.01
C TYR A 61 -8.97 -26.83 -13.72
N ASP A 62 -9.92 -25.97 -14.10
CA ASP A 62 -11.05 -26.30 -14.96
C ASP A 62 -10.75 -25.79 -16.38
N PRO A 63 -10.34 -26.68 -17.32
CA PRO A 63 -10.02 -26.28 -18.68
C PRO A 63 -11.24 -25.79 -19.45
N GLY A 64 -12.45 -26.28 -19.13
CA GLY A 64 -13.67 -25.86 -19.83
C GLY A 64 -14.08 -24.43 -19.50
N ARG A 65 -13.61 -23.88 -18.38
CA ARG A 65 -13.88 -22.50 -17.96
C ARG A 65 -12.64 -21.61 -17.98
N GLU A 66 -11.45 -22.17 -18.19
CA GLU A 66 -10.17 -21.50 -18.05
C GLU A 66 -10.03 -20.81 -16.68
N VAL A 67 -10.34 -21.55 -15.61
CA VAL A 67 -10.30 -21.05 -14.24
C VAL A 67 -9.53 -22.00 -13.35
N ILE A 68 -8.69 -21.45 -12.47
CA ILE A 68 -8.16 -22.18 -11.33
C ILE A 68 -9.05 -21.94 -10.11
N GLN A 69 -9.63 -22.99 -9.56
CA GLN A 69 -10.43 -22.99 -8.34
C GLN A 69 -9.52 -23.22 -7.13
N VAL A 70 -9.16 -22.16 -6.44
CA VAL A 70 -8.44 -22.28 -5.16
C VAL A 70 -9.44 -22.73 -4.10
N PRO A 71 -9.27 -23.91 -3.48
CA PRO A 71 -10.21 -24.40 -2.49
C PRO A 71 -10.06 -23.66 -1.16
N SER A 72 -11.12 -23.67 -0.34
CA SER A 72 -11.07 -23.17 1.04
C SER A 72 -10.23 -24.06 1.95
N PHE A 73 -10.19 -25.36 1.64
CA PHE A 73 -9.49 -26.39 2.39
C PHE A 73 -8.94 -27.45 1.43
N GLN A 74 -7.79 -28.01 1.77
CA GLN A 74 -7.20 -29.14 1.07
C GLN A 74 -6.39 -29.94 2.07
N ASP A 75 -6.67 -31.24 2.14
CA ASP A 75 -5.87 -32.17 2.92
C ASP A 75 -4.44 -32.19 2.36
N CYS A 76 -3.45 -31.84 3.20
CA CYS A 76 -2.07 -31.69 2.80
C CYS A 76 -1.13 -32.12 3.92
N ASP A 77 -0.18 -32.97 3.57
CA ASP A 77 0.79 -33.53 4.50
C ASP A 77 2.24 -33.15 4.15
N CYS A 78 2.41 -32.05 3.42
CA CYS A 78 3.73 -31.56 3.03
C CYS A 78 4.57 -31.17 4.27
N GLY A 79 5.89 -31.07 4.09
CA GLY A 79 6.82 -30.77 5.19
C GLY A 79 6.49 -29.47 5.94
N ASP A 80 5.99 -28.44 5.25
CA ASP A 80 5.58 -27.19 5.88
C ASP A 80 4.30 -27.40 6.72
N CYS A 81 3.28 -28.04 6.14
CA CYS A 81 2.04 -28.37 6.86
C CYS A 81 2.30 -29.22 8.11
N ARG A 82 3.12 -30.27 8.01
CA ARG A 82 3.49 -31.10 9.17
C ARG A 82 4.23 -30.30 10.24
N LYS A 83 5.19 -29.46 9.83
CA LYS A 83 5.94 -28.61 10.74
C LYS A 83 5.01 -27.67 11.50
N TYR A 84 4.13 -26.97 10.79
CA TYR A 84 3.25 -26.01 11.42
C TYR A 84 2.11 -26.67 12.21
N ALA A 85 1.56 -27.79 11.73
CA ALA A 85 0.59 -28.59 12.49
C ALA A 85 1.17 -29.03 13.84
N LYS A 86 2.44 -29.48 13.86
CA LYS A 86 3.15 -29.79 15.10
C LYS A 86 3.26 -28.58 16.01
N GLN A 87 3.69 -27.43 15.48
CA GLN A 87 3.81 -26.20 16.27
C GLN A 87 2.46 -25.72 16.84
N THR A 88 1.38 -25.93 16.10
CA THR A 88 0.02 -25.64 16.56
C THR A 88 -0.39 -26.60 17.66
N ALA A 89 -0.20 -27.91 17.48
CA ALA A 89 -0.47 -28.93 18.51
C ALA A 89 0.32 -28.67 19.80
N ASP A 90 1.61 -28.33 19.69
CA ASP A 90 2.47 -27.99 20.85
C ASP A 90 1.97 -26.76 21.64
N ARG A 91 1.15 -25.90 21.01
CA ARG A 91 0.57 -24.68 21.62
C ARG A 91 -0.91 -24.85 21.96
N ASP A 92 -1.51 -25.98 21.62
CA ASP A 92 -2.94 -26.20 21.75
C ASP A 92 -3.30 -26.47 23.21
N SER A 93 -4.33 -25.78 23.71
CA SER A 93 -4.87 -26.00 25.05
C SER A 93 -5.75 -27.24 25.15
N GLU A 94 -6.16 -27.81 24.01
CA GLU A 94 -7.07 -28.96 23.92
C GLU A 94 -6.34 -30.31 23.79
N ASP A 95 -5.01 -30.35 23.96
CA ASP A 95 -4.17 -31.56 23.90
C ASP A 95 -4.34 -32.41 22.63
N ARG A 96 -4.76 -31.79 21.51
CA ARG A 96 -4.85 -32.46 20.20
C ARG A 96 -3.48 -32.89 19.71
N ASP A 97 -3.42 -34.05 19.06
CA ASP A 97 -2.15 -34.52 18.49
C ASP A 97 -1.83 -33.87 17.13
N THR A 98 -0.59 -34.01 16.67
CA THR A 98 -0.14 -33.40 15.41
C THR A 98 -0.93 -33.89 14.20
N GLU A 99 -1.38 -35.15 14.18
CA GLU A 99 -2.11 -35.73 13.04
C GLU A 99 -3.57 -35.28 13.02
N GLU A 100 -4.18 -35.04 14.18
CA GLU A 100 -5.49 -34.40 14.31
C GLU A 100 -5.44 -32.96 13.77
N VAL A 101 -4.44 -32.18 14.20
CA VAL A 101 -4.27 -30.81 13.70
C VAL A 101 -3.95 -30.78 12.21
N LEU A 102 -3.12 -31.72 11.71
CA LEU A 102 -2.71 -31.76 10.30
C LEU A 102 -3.90 -31.89 9.34
N LYS A 103 -4.90 -32.72 9.70
CA LYS A 103 -6.13 -32.90 8.91
C LYS A 103 -6.93 -31.62 8.71
N GLU A 104 -6.72 -30.62 9.55
CA GLU A 104 -7.42 -29.33 9.50
C GLU A 104 -6.46 -28.17 9.19
N TYR A 105 -5.16 -28.46 9.06
CA TYR A 105 -4.14 -27.43 9.10
C TYR A 105 -4.18 -26.52 7.88
N TRP A 106 -4.15 -27.10 6.67
CA TRP A 106 -4.17 -26.26 5.48
C TRP A 106 -5.59 -25.82 5.14
N HIS A 107 -5.87 -24.58 5.51
CA HIS A 107 -7.01 -23.81 5.05
C HIS A 107 -6.50 -22.52 4.42
N GLY A 108 -7.29 -21.95 3.51
CA GLY A 108 -7.04 -20.58 3.07
C GLY A 108 -7.00 -19.66 4.29
N LYS A 109 -5.98 -18.78 4.37
CA LYS A 109 -5.75 -17.88 5.53
C LYS A 109 -7.01 -17.15 6.00
N VAL A 110 -7.93 -16.89 5.07
CA VAL A 110 -9.26 -16.31 5.27
C VAL A 110 -10.24 -16.99 4.29
N ASP A 111 -11.54 -17.00 4.58
CA ASP A 111 -12.56 -17.59 3.69
C ASP A 111 -12.48 -17.04 2.26
N SER A 112 -12.13 -15.75 2.11
CA SER A 112 -11.94 -15.11 0.79
C SER A 112 -10.72 -15.61 0.00
N THR A 113 -9.89 -16.46 0.60
CA THR A 113 -8.81 -17.16 -0.11
C THR A 113 -9.37 -18.19 -1.09
N ALA A 114 -10.51 -18.80 -0.75
CA ALA A 114 -11.26 -19.68 -1.63
C ALA A 114 -11.85 -18.85 -2.77
N ARG A 115 -11.30 -18.98 -3.98
CA ARG A 115 -11.69 -18.13 -5.10
C ARG A 115 -11.39 -18.78 -6.45
N ALA A 116 -12.14 -18.32 -7.43
CA ALA A 116 -11.88 -18.53 -8.83
C ALA A 116 -10.83 -17.53 -9.33
N ILE A 117 -9.75 -18.04 -9.94
CA ILE A 117 -8.71 -17.26 -10.61
C ILE A 117 -8.91 -17.45 -12.11
N PRO A 118 -9.53 -16.49 -12.82
CA PRO A 118 -9.71 -16.61 -14.25
C PRO A 118 -8.37 -16.45 -14.98
N LEU A 119 -8.12 -17.35 -15.92
CA LEU A 119 -7.07 -17.23 -16.92
C LEU A 119 -7.67 -16.47 -18.11
N LYS A 120 -6.98 -15.45 -18.61
CA LYS A 120 -7.52 -14.51 -19.61
C LYS A 120 -6.61 -14.31 -20.81
N THR A 121 -5.43 -14.92 -20.80
CA THR A 121 -4.51 -14.88 -21.92
C THR A 121 -4.09 -16.30 -22.28
N GLU A 122 -3.78 -16.53 -23.55
CA GLU A 122 -3.27 -17.82 -24.03
C GLU A 122 -2.03 -18.24 -23.25
N ARG A 123 -1.11 -17.31 -22.96
CA ARG A 123 0.05 -17.49 -22.07
C ARG A 123 -0.29 -18.16 -20.73
N GLN A 124 -1.40 -17.76 -20.10
CA GLN A 124 -1.81 -18.33 -18.82
C GLN A 124 -2.37 -19.74 -18.96
N VAL A 125 -3.17 -19.97 -20.00
CA VAL A 125 -3.74 -21.28 -20.30
C VAL A 125 -2.62 -22.26 -20.64
N GLU A 126 -1.77 -21.90 -21.60
CA GLU A 126 -0.68 -22.75 -22.09
C GLU A 126 0.24 -23.20 -20.95
N ILE A 127 0.71 -22.29 -20.09
CA ILE A 127 1.65 -22.69 -19.03
C ILE A 127 0.97 -23.59 -17.99
N VAL A 128 -0.31 -23.34 -17.67
CA VAL A 128 -1.05 -24.19 -16.71
C VAL A 128 -1.22 -25.59 -17.28
N GLU A 129 -1.55 -25.70 -18.57
CA GLU A 129 -1.68 -26.99 -19.27
C GLU A 129 -0.33 -27.72 -19.34
N LYS A 130 0.73 -27.06 -19.80
CA LYS A 130 2.10 -27.62 -19.83
C LYS A 130 2.56 -28.08 -18.45
N PHE A 131 2.36 -27.24 -17.44
CA PHE A 131 2.72 -27.60 -16.07
C PHE A 131 1.95 -28.84 -15.59
N ASN A 132 0.65 -28.93 -15.89
CA ASN A 132 -0.17 -30.08 -15.52
C ASN A 132 0.18 -31.35 -16.31
N GLU A 133 0.59 -31.22 -17.58
CA GLU A 133 1.10 -32.35 -18.37
C GLU A 133 2.37 -32.92 -17.75
N MET A 134 3.33 -32.07 -17.38
CA MET A 134 4.62 -32.50 -16.82
C MET A 134 4.52 -32.98 -15.37
N PHE A 135 3.76 -32.27 -14.53
CA PHE A 135 3.77 -32.47 -13.07
C PHE A 135 2.44 -32.96 -12.48
N GLY A 136 1.34 -32.86 -13.23
CA GLY A 136 -0.02 -33.07 -12.72
C GLY A 136 -0.38 -34.53 -12.43
N GLY A 137 0.38 -35.49 -12.96
CA GLY A 137 0.16 -36.93 -12.71
C GLY A 137 0.49 -37.40 -11.29
N LEU A 138 1.16 -36.56 -10.48
CA LEU A 138 1.61 -36.96 -9.15
C LEU A 138 0.57 -36.76 -8.03
N ASP A 139 -0.57 -36.10 -8.29
CA ASP A 139 -1.55 -35.63 -7.26
C ASP A 139 -0.86 -35.18 -5.95
N ARG A 140 0.25 -34.46 -6.12
CA ARG A 140 1.09 -33.95 -5.04
C ARG A 140 1.20 -32.43 -5.17
N PRO A 141 1.41 -31.72 -4.05
CA PRO A 141 1.73 -30.31 -4.09
C PRO A 141 2.93 -30.03 -5.01
N VAL A 142 2.88 -28.91 -5.75
CA VAL A 142 3.97 -28.43 -6.65
C VAL A 142 5.35 -28.43 -5.99
N GLY A 143 5.37 -28.23 -4.68
CA GLY A 143 6.56 -28.38 -3.85
C GLY A 143 6.30 -27.80 -2.46
N CYS A 144 7.36 -27.66 -1.65
CA CYS A 144 7.27 -26.86 -0.44
C CYS A 144 7.41 -25.37 -0.76
N TYR A 145 6.99 -24.51 0.17
CA TYR A 145 7.10 -23.06 0.06
C TYR A 145 8.52 -22.61 -0.32
N MET A 146 9.52 -23.22 0.31
CA MET A 146 10.93 -22.93 0.07
C MET A 146 11.40 -23.25 -1.35
N THR A 147 10.77 -24.24 -1.99
CA THR A 147 11.15 -24.61 -3.36
C THR A 147 10.68 -23.55 -4.34
N VAL A 148 9.42 -23.12 -4.24
CA VAL A 148 8.88 -21.99 -5.00
C VAL A 148 9.75 -20.76 -4.78
N TRP A 149 10.07 -20.46 -3.52
CA TRP A 149 10.89 -19.31 -3.14
C TRP A 149 12.28 -19.34 -3.77
N ARG A 150 12.99 -20.47 -3.65
CA ARG A 150 14.37 -20.61 -4.16
C ARG A 150 14.42 -20.50 -5.68
N ARG A 151 13.52 -21.19 -6.39
CA ARG A 151 13.47 -21.17 -7.85
C ARG A 151 13.20 -19.78 -8.39
N THR A 152 12.18 -19.12 -7.85
CA THR A 152 11.82 -17.77 -8.30
C THR A 152 12.88 -16.73 -7.94
N THR A 153 13.50 -16.85 -6.76
CA THR A 153 14.65 -15.99 -6.41
C THR A 153 15.83 -16.22 -7.36
N ARG A 154 16.10 -17.49 -7.71
CA ARG A 154 17.24 -17.82 -8.57
C ARG A 154 17.07 -17.26 -9.98
N ILE A 155 15.87 -17.31 -10.55
CA ILE A 155 15.61 -16.67 -11.84
C ILE A 155 15.86 -15.16 -11.75
N ILE A 156 15.35 -14.48 -10.71
CA ILE A 156 15.56 -13.05 -10.53
C ILE A 156 17.06 -12.69 -10.45
N GLU A 157 17.87 -13.50 -9.75
CA GLU A 157 19.34 -13.33 -9.69
C GLU A 157 20.03 -13.43 -11.06
N LEU A 158 19.45 -14.18 -11.98
CA LEU A 158 20.02 -14.42 -13.30
C LEU A 158 19.59 -13.38 -14.34
N VAL A 159 18.57 -12.56 -14.06
CA VAL A 159 18.13 -11.51 -14.98
C VAL A 159 19.06 -10.30 -14.86
N ASP A 160 19.66 -9.91 -15.98
CA ASP A 160 20.51 -8.72 -16.02
C ASP A 160 19.72 -7.43 -15.76
N GLY A 161 20.31 -6.55 -14.95
CA GLY A 161 19.71 -5.26 -14.56
C GLY A 161 18.62 -5.33 -13.49
N ILE A 162 18.32 -6.50 -12.92
CA ILE A 162 17.36 -6.64 -11.81
C ILE A 162 18.09 -6.91 -10.50
N ASP A 163 17.84 -6.06 -9.49
CA ASP A 163 18.41 -6.26 -8.16
C ASP A 163 17.65 -7.34 -7.38
N SER A 164 18.24 -8.54 -7.29
CA SER A 164 17.66 -9.65 -6.55
C SER A 164 17.53 -9.42 -5.04
N GLU A 165 18.17 -8.41 -4.44
CA GLU A 165 17.92 -8.05 -3.03
C GLU A 165 16.57 -7.35 -2.86
N THR A 166 16.19 -6.54 -3.86
CA THR A 166 14.94 -5.80 -3.92
C THR A 166 13.77 -6.66 -4.41
N TYR A 167 13.99 -7.42 -5.48
CA TYR A 167 12.96 -8.19 -6.15
C TYR A 167 12.89 -9.63 -5.61
N LYS A 168 11.79 -9.97 -4.94
CA LYS A 168 11.55 -11.26 -4.28
C LYS A 168 10.27 -11.93 -4.75
N PRO A 169 10.01 -13.21 -4.40
CA PRO A 169 8.86 -13.93 -4.92
C PRO A 169 7.51 -13.23 -4.64
N TYR A 170 7.37 -12.58 -3.48
CA TYR A 170 6.18 -11.80 -3.13
C TYR A 170 5.97 -10.57 -4.03
N VAL A 171 7.04 -10.03 -4.62
CA VAL A 171 6.99 -8.86 -5.49
C VAL A 171 6.23 -9.15 -6.78
N ASN A 172 6.25 -10.38 -7.29
CA ASN A 172 5.44 -10.76 -8.46
C ASN A 172 3.96 -10.44 -8.21
N ARG A 173 3.46 -10.74 -7.01
CA ARG A 173 2.07 -10.48 -6.65
C ARG A 173 1.78 -8.99 -6.54
N ALA A 174 2.66 -8.23 -5.87
CA ALA A 174 2.55 -6.78 -5.77
C ALA A 174 2.56 -6.11 -7.16
N THR A 175 3.40 -6.61 -8.07
CA THR A 175 3.46 -6.20 -9.48
C THR A 175 2.12 -6.36 -10.17
N ALA A 176 1.49 -7.53 -10.06
CA ALA A 176 0.19 -7.77 -10.66
C ALA A 176 -0.90 -6.86 -10.09
N VAL A 177 -0.91 -6.61 -8.77
CA VAL A 177 -1.85 -5.66 -8.15
C VAL A 177 -1.67 -4.27 -8.76
N THR A 178 -0.43 -3.75 -8.78
CA THR A 178 -0.12 -2.42 -9.29
C THR A 178 -0.53 -2.28 -10.74
N HIS A 179 -0.15 -3.24 -11.59
CA HIS A 179 -0.52 -3.23 -13.01
C HIS A 179 -2.04 -3.31 -13.22
N PHE A 180 -2.75 -4.14 -12.45
CA PHE A 180 -4.20 -4.27 -12.58
C PHE A 180 -4.93 -3.02 -12.09
N ALA A 181 -4.44 -2.39 -11.02
CA ALA A 181 -4.96 -1.12 -10.53
C ALA A 181 -4.76 -0.02 -11.60
N TRP A 182 -3.57 0.07 -12.19
CA TRP A 182 -3.27 1.03 -13.26
C TRP A 182 -4.04 0.75 -14.56
N ALA A 183 -4.35 -0.51 -14.85
CA ALA A 183 -5.22 -0.91 -15.96
C ALA A 183 -6.71 -0.59 -15.72
N GLY A 184 -7.05 -0.12 -14.51
CA GLY A 184 -8.40 0.32 -14.16
C GLY A 184 -9.28 -0.78 -13.56
N MET A 185 -8.71 -1.85 -13.00
CA MET A 185 -9.48 -2.81 -12.22
C MET A 185 -10.13 -2.11 -11.02
N SER A 186 -11.42 -2.40 -10.79
CA SER A 186 -12.15 -1.85 -9.64
C SER A 186 -11.64 -2.44 -8.33
N ASP A 187 -11.89 -1.74 -7.21
CA ASP A 187 -11.48 -2.20 -5.89
C ASP A 187 -12.10 -3.56 -5.54
N THR A 188 -13.40 -3.73 -5.82
CA THR A 188 -14.06 -5.04 -5.68
C THR A 188 -13.41 -6.12 -6.54
N GLY A 189 -13.00 -5.76 -7.76
CA GLY A 189 -12.26 -6.65 -8.64
C GLY A 189 -10.92 -7.08 -8.03
N LEU A 190 -10.16 -6.12 -7.48
CA LEU A 190 -8.90 -6.38 -6.79
C LEU A 190 -9.10 -7.24 -5.54
N VAL A 191 -10.03 -6.91 -4.64
CA VAL A 191 -10.33 -7.72 -3.44
C VAL A 191 -10.61 -9.17 -3.83
N ASN A 192 -11.49 -9.38 -4.79
CA ASN A 192 -11.92 -10.72 -5.18
C ASN A 192 -10.84 -11.50 -5.93
N ASN A 193 -10.07 -10.86 -6.82
CA ASN A 193 -9.02 -11.53 -7.58
C ASN A 193 -7.81 -11.90 -6.73
N PHE A 194 -7.50 -11.08 -5.73
CA PHE A 194 -6.38 -11.31 -4.83
C PHE A 194 -6.79 -12.07 -3.55
N GLY A 195 -8.08 -12.17 -3.22
CA GLY A 195 -8.54 -12.92 -2.03
C GLY A 195 -8.14 -12.21 -0.74
N TRP A 196 -8.30 -10.89 -0.70
CA TRP A 196 -8.10 -10.10 0.51
C TRP A 196 -9.36 -10.13 1.38
N ALA A 197 -9.18 -10.14 2.70
CA ALA A 197 -10.30 -10.01 3.63
C ALA A 197 -10.75 -8.55 3.83
N ARG A 198 -9.85 -7.60 3.57
CA ARG A 198 -10.02 -6.19 3.93
C ARG A 198 -9.80 -5.28 2.72
N PRO A 199 -10.75 -4.39 2.38
CA PRO A 199 -10.58 -3.43 1.30
C PRO A 199 -9.41 -2.44 1.52
N GLN A 200 -9.05 -2.14 2.78
CA GLN A 200 -7.99 -1.19 3.13
C GLN A 200 -6.62 -1.55 2.53
N THR A 201 -6.38 -2.84 2.25
CA THR A 201 -5.16 -3.28 1.56
C THR A 201 -5.03 -2.60 0.20
N ILE A 202 -6.13 -2.35 -0.51
CA ILE A 202 -6.13 -1.67 -1.83
C ILE A 202 -5.71 -0.22 -1.72
N GLU A 203 -6.14 0.48 -0.67
CA GLU A 203 -5.82 1.90 -0.47
C GLU A 203 -4.31 2.11 -0.39
N ALA A 204 -3.59 1.21 0.29
CA ALA A 204 -2.13 1.21 0.29
C ALA A 204 -1.54 1.04 -1.12
N TYR A 205 -2.11 0.14 -1.93
CA TYR A 205 -1.74 -0.07 -3.34
C TYR A 205 -1.96 1.14 -4.24
N ARG A 206 -3.12 1.79 -4.14
CA ARG A 206 -3.41 2.97 -4.95
C ARG A 206 -2.63 4.21 -4.50
N ALA A 207 -2.42 4.38 -3.19
CA ALA A 207 -1.72 5.53 -2.64
C ALA A 207 -0.22 5.52 -3.03
N ARG A 208 0.47 4.39 -2.81
CA ARG A 208 1.93 4.31 -3.03
C ARG A 208 2.33 4.18 -4.49
N SER A 209 1.44 3.65 -5.34
CA SER A 209 1.70 3.59 -6.79
C SER A 209 1.54 4.94 -7.51
N GLY A 210 1.11 6.00 -6.79
CA GLY A 210 0.90 7.33 -7.37
C GLY A 210 -0.31 7.41 -8.32
N LEU A 211 -1.09 6.34 -8.49
CA LEU A 211 -2.22 6.27 -9.41
C LEU A 211 -3.26 7.35 -9.13
N ILE A 212 -3.65 7.52 -7.85
CA ILE A 212 -4.65 8.51 -7.45
C ILE A 212 -4.17 9.92 -7.79
N ALA A 213 -2.90 10.21 -7.52
CA ALA A 213 -2.32 11.52 -7.84
C ALA A 213 -2.30 11.75 -9.35
N ALA A 214 -1.91 10.76 -10.15
CA ALA A 214 -1.92 10.83 -11.61
C ALA A 214 -3.34 11.05 -12.16
N GLU A 215 -4.33 10.29 -11.69
CA GLU A 215 -5.74 10.43 -12.06
C GLU A 215 -6.29 11.83 -11.77
N GLU A 216 -6.06 12.35 -10.56
CA GLU A 216 -6.52 13.68 -10.18
C GLU A 216 -5.78 14.78 -10.96
N MET A 217 -4.47 14.64 -11.20
CA MET A 217 -3.74 15.58 -12.06
C MET A 217 -4.25 15.58 -13.49
N ASP A 218 -4.44 14.41 -14.10
CA ASP A 218 -4.93 14.31 -15.48
C ASP A 218 -6.31 14.95 -15.60
N LYS A 219 -7.19 14.72 -14.63
CA LYS A 219 -8.49 15.39 -14.53
C LYS A 219 -8.35 16.91 -14.42
N MET A 220 -7.42 17.42 -13.59
CA MET A 220 -7.17 18.87 -13.47
C MET A 220 -6.65 19.48 -14.77
N TYR A 221 -5.81 18.76 -15.52
CA TYR A 221 -5.27 19.20 -16.80
C TYR A 221 -6.20 18.92 -17.99
N GLY A 222 -7.40 18.37 -17.76
CA GLY A 222 -8.32 17.96 -18.83
C GLY A 222 -7.74 16.88 -19.75
N ARG A 223 -6.76 16.11 -19.26
CA ARG A 223 -6.18 14.96 -19.94
C ARG A 223 -7.00 13.72 -19.63
N GLN A 224 -7.02 12.82 -20.59
CA GLN A 224 -7.49 11.47 -20.30
C GLN A 224 -6.41 10.78 -19.45
N THR A 225 -6.81 10.21 -18.32
CA THR A 225 -5.90 9.40 -17.50
C THR A 225 -5.25 8.35 -18.39
N MET A 226 -3.91 8.33 -18.41
CA MET A 226 -3.18 7.28 -19.11
C MET A 226 -3.58 5.93 -18.51
N LYS A 227 -4.38 5.16 -19.23
CA LYS A 227 -4.70 3.79 -18.84
C LYS A 227 -3.48 2.95 -19.17
N TYR A 228 -2.89 2.35 -18.16
CA TYR A 228 -1.86 1.35 -18.36
C TYR A 228 -2.45 0.19 -19.15
N ASN A 229 -1.89 -0.07 -20.33
CA ASN A 229 -2.44 -1.09 -21.23
C ASN A 229 -1.74 -2.41 -20.96
N LEU A 230 -2.46 -3.34 -20.33
CA LEU A 230 -2.02 -4.72 -20.29
C LEU A 230 -2.12 -5.28 -21.70
N ASP A 231 -1.05 -5.94 -22.14
CA ASP A 231 -1.06 -6.67 -23.39
C ASP A 231 -2.13 -7.77 -23.32
N PRO A 232 -3.15 -7.77 -24.19
CA PRO A 232 -4.15 -8.84 -24.21
C PRO A 232 -3.55 -10.18 -24.66
N ASP A 233 -2.49 -10.13 -25.48
CA ASP A 233 -1.90 -11.29 -26.13
C ASP A 233 -0.38 -11.34 -25.85
N PRO A 234 0.03 -11.39 -24.56
CA PRO A 234 1.44 -11.37 -24.21
C PRO A 234 2.12 -12.68 -24.62
N PRO A 235 3.43 -12.69 -24.93
CA PRO A 235 4.10 -13.86 -25.47
C PRO A 235 4.02 -15.06 -24.54
N THR A 236 3.68 -16.22 -25.08
CA THR A 236 3.57 -17.46 -24.31
C THR A 236 4.92 -18.04 -23.91
N TRP A 237 4.94 -19.10 -23.11
CA TRP A 237 6.17 -19.81 -22.81
C TRP A 237 6.81 -20.37 -24.08
N SER A 238 6.01 -20.95 -24.99
CA SER A 238 6.50 -21.50 -26.25
C SER A 238 7.06 -20.43 -27.17
N GLU A 239 6.48 -19.22 -27.17
CA GLU A 239 6.99 -18.10 -27.97
C GLU A 239 8.27 -17.48 -27.39
N TYR A 240 8.42 -17.46 -26.06
CA TYR A 240 9.67 -17.00 -25.43
C TYR A 240 10.80 -18.02 -25.54
N ARG A 241 10.49 -19.32 -25.53
CA ARG A 241 11.52 -20.36 -25.51
C ARG A 241 12.24 -20.41 -26.86
N ALA A 242 13.56 -20.26 -26.83
CA ALA A 242 14.39 -20.41 -28.02
C ALA A 242 14.31 -21.84 -28.60
N GLU A 243 14.24 -21.95 -29.92
CA GLU A 243 14.25 -23.25 -30.63
C GLU A 243 15.65 -23.89 -30.62
N ASN A 244 16.70 -23.08 -30.64
CA ASN A 244 18.09 -23.56 -30.67
C ASN A 244 18.59 -23.81 -29.24
N GLU A 245 19.10 -25.01 -28.99
CA GLU A 245 19.68 -25.38 -27.69
C GLU A 245 20.86 -24.45 -27.28
N GLY A 246 21.62 -23.94 -28.24
CA GLY A 246 22.75 -23.03 -27.98
C GLY A 246 22.35 -21.64 -27.46
N ASP A 247 21.08 -21.26 -27.60
CA ASP A 247 20.53 -20.00 -27.09
C ASP A 247 19.90 -20.18 -25.69
N LEU A 248 19.83 -21.41 -25.18
CA LEU A 248 19.28 -21.73 -23.86
C LEU A 248 20.34 -21.57 -22.75
N ILE A 249 19.85 -21.24 -21.56
CA ILE A 249 20.65 -20.94 -20.38
C ILE A 249 20.75 -22.19 -19.50
N HIS A 250 21.98 -22.65 -19.29
CA HIS A 250 22.27 -23.71 -18.33
C HIS A 250 22.41 -23.12 -16.92
N VAL A 251 21.63 -23.66 -15.98
CA VAL A 251 21.66 -23.24 -14.58
C VAL A 251 22.42 -24.28 -13.76
N ASP A 252 23.65 -23.95 -13.37
CA ASP A 252 24.52 -24.87 -12.62
C ASP A 252 23.97 -25.21 -11.22
N THR A 253 23.28 -24.26 -10.59
CA THR A 253 22.71 -24.41 -9.25
C THR A 253 21.39 -23.68 -9.09
N TRP A 254 20.44 -24.37 -8.45
CA TRP A 254 19.13 -23.84 -8.05
C TRP A 254 19.12 -23.29 -6.62
N VAL A 255 20.28 -23.27 -5.96
CA VAL A 255 20.43 -22.62 -4.66
C VAL A 255 20.73 -21.14 -4.90
N PRO A 256 19.87 -20.23 -4.40
CA PRO A 256 20.13 -18.78 -4.50
C PRO A 256 21.45 -18.38 -3.83
N GLU A 257 22.03 -17.28 -4.28
CA GLU A 257 23.26 -16.75 -3.72
C GLU A 257 23.11 -16.34 -2.25
N LYS A 258 24.20 -16.45 -1.48
CA LYS A 258 24.16 -16.33 -0.03
C LYS A 258 23.78 -14.89 0.37
N GLY A 259 22.61 -14.73 0.99
CA GLY A 259 22.07 -13.43 1.43
C GLY A 259 20.75 -13.05 0.76
N SER A 260 20.44 -13.64 -0.40
CA SER A 260 19.19 -13.40 -1.11
C SER A 260 18.02 -14.19 -0.53
N CYS A 261 18.27 -15.35 0.08
CA CYS A 261 17.24 -16.18 0.71
C CYS A 261 16.93 -15.76 2.15
N LYS A 262 16.63 -14.48 2.39
CA LYS A 262 15.94 -14.08 3.63
C LYS A 262 14.47 -14.48 3.48
N LEU A 263 13.96 -15.25 4.44
CA LEU A 263 12.53 -15.46 4.53
C LEU A 263 11.85 -14.09 4.63
N PRO A 264 10.68 -13.90 4.00
CA PRO A 264 9.95 -12.66 4.22
C PRO A 264 9.64 -12.51 5.72
N PRO A 265 9.50 -11.28 6.24
CA PRO A 265 8.85 -11.10 7.53
C PRO A 265 7.52 -11.86 7.53
N GLU A 266 7.13 -12.45 8.67
CA GLU A 266 6.07 -13.47 8.74
C GLU A 266 4.66 -12.98 8.34
N ASP A 267 4.51 -11.74 7.86
CA ASP A 267 3.27 -11.23 7.31
C ASP A 267 3.50 -10.01 6.38
N GLU A 268 2.83 -9.99 5.23
CA GLU A 268 2.62 -8.73 4.50
C GLU A 268 1.41 -7.97 5.06
N GLU A 269 0.41 -8.71 5.56
CA GLU A 269 -0.82 -8.14 6.11
C GLU A 269 -0.63 -7.53 7.50
N GLU A 270 0.34 -8.01 8.30
CA GLU A 270 0.62 -7.46 9.62
C GLU A 270 1.70 -6.36 9.56
N ALA A 271 2.60 -6.37 8.58
CA ALA A 271 3.40 -5.23 8.16
C ALA A 271 2.50 -4.11 7.59
N ILE A 272 1.41 -4.46 6.90
CA ILE A 272 0.35 -3.50 6.50
C ILE A 272 -0.54 -3.10 7.69
N ARG A 273 -0.69 -3.95 8.72
CA ARG A 273 -1.47 -3.69 9.94
C ARG A 273 -0.75 -2.76 10.90
N GLU A 274 0.57 -2.83 10.94
CA GLU A 274 1.45 -1.95 11.72
C GLU A 274 1.51 -0.54 11.13
N LEU A 275 1.05 -0.33 9.88
CA LEU A 275 0.83 0.99 9.33
C LEU A 275 -0.34 1.67 10.06
N THR A 276 0.00 2.49 11.03
CA THR A 276 -0.91 3.46 11.63
C THR A 276 -1.02 4.68 10.70
N PHE A 277 -2.09 5.46 10.85
CA PHE A 277 -2.21 6.76 10.16
C PHE A 277 -1.02 7.69 10.46
N ASP A 278 -0.30 7.45 11.57
CA ASP A 278 0.90 8.20 11.96
C ASP A 278 2.13 7.84 11.12
N ASP A 279 2.22 6.63 10.53
CA ASP A 279 3.30 6.23 9.63
C ASP A 279 3.21 6.90 8.24
N PHE A 280 2.08 7.59 7.95
CA PHE A 280 1.90 8.45 6.78
C PHE A 280 2.35 9.90 7.01
N ARG A 281 2.79 10.25 8.23
CA ARG A 281 3.57 11.47 8.43
C ARG A 281 5.03 11.12 8.21
N GLU A 282 5.50 11.27 6.98
CA GLU A 282 6.94 11.28 6.71
C GLU A 282 7.64 12.30 7.65
N ASP A 283 8.62 11.79 8.41
CA ASP A 283 9.97 12.34 8.66
C ASP A 283 10.20 13.87 8.40
N ASP A 284 9.37 14.77 8.94
CA ASP A 284 9.68 16.21 9.02
C ASP A 284 9.67 16.77 10.46
N ASP A 285 9.80 15.93 11.48
CA ASP A 285 9.81 16.40 12.89
C ASP A 285 10.92 15.81 13.79
N THR A 286 11.94 15.12 13.25
CA THR A 286 13.15 14.81 14.06
C THR A 286 14.02 16.04 14.38
N GLN A 287 13.57 17.24 14.03
CA GLN A 287 14.02 18.49 14.64
C GLN A 287 12.86 19.40 15.09
N ARG A 288 11.92 18.89 15.89
CA ARG A 288 11.17 19.78 16.80
C ARG A 288 11.70 19.72 18.21
N SER A 289 12.73 20.54 18.43
CA SER A 289 12.85 21.25 19.70
C SER A 289 11.48 21.81 20.08
N SER A 290 11.02 21.51 21.30
CA SER A 290 9.98 22.21 22.04
C SER A 290 9.30 23.34 21.27
N ILE A 291 8.08 23.13 20.76
CA ILE A 291 7.29 24.18 20.14
C ILE A 291 7.11 25.29 21.17
N GLY A 292 7.96 26.31 21.08
CA GLY A 292 7.93 27.44 21.98
C GLY A 292 6.63 28.22 21.80
N PRO A 293 6.16 28.95 22.83
CA PRO A 293 4.92 29.72 22.81
C PRO A 293 4.76 30.64 21.58
N VAL A 294 5.87 31.04 20.95
CA VAL A 294 5.93 31.86 19.75
C VAL A 294 5.34 31.17 18.52
N ALA A 295 5.57 29.87 18.34
CA ALA A 295 5.07 29.13 17.17
C ALA A 295 3.54 28.90 17.25
N VAL A 296 3.03 28.65 18.46
CA VAL A 296 1.57 28.58 18.73
C VAL A 296 0.92 29.93 18.50
N ALA A 297 1.55 31.02 18.94
CA ALA A 297 1.07 32.37 18.68
C ALA A 297 1.04 32.71 17.18
N GLN A 298 2.04 32.29 16.40
CA GLN A 298 2.09 32.50 14.96
C GLN A 298 1.02 31.71 14.20
N ALA A 299 0.78 30.44 14.56
CA ALA A 299 -0.29 29.63 13.98
C ALA A 299 -1.68 30.22 14.30
N GLY A 300 -1.90 30.65 15.54
CA GLY A 300 -3.13 31.35 15.95
C GLY A 300 -3.34 32.65 15.17
N TRP A 301 -2.27 33.41 14.93
CA TRP A 301 -2.33 34.63 14.10
C TRP A 301 -2.67 34.33 12.64
N TRP A 302 -2.18 33.22 12.09
CA TRP A 302 -2.46 32.79 10.72
C TRP A 302 -3.92 32.38 10.53
N HIS A 303 -4.47 31.60 11.46
CA HIS A 303 -5.89 31.20 11.44
C HIS A 303 -6.84 32.37 11.66
N ALA A 304 -6.49 33.31 12.55
CA ALA A 304 -7.24 34.55 12.72
C ALA A 304 -7.26 35.40 11.44
N ARG A 305 -6.13 35.48 10.74
CA ARG A 305 -6.00 36.21 9.47
C ARG A 305 -6.84 35.58 8.36
N LEU A 306 -6.90 34.25 8.29
CA LEU A 306 -7.78 33.50 7.38
C LEU A 306 -9.27 33.69 7.70
N ALA A 307 -9.65 33.66 8.98
CA ALA A 307 -11.02 33.90 9.42
C ALA A 307 -11.48 35.33 9.07
N LEU A 308 -10.61 36.33 9.32
CA LEU A 308 -10.84 37.71 8.89
C LEU A 308 -10.93 37.84 7.37
N TYR A 309 -10.16 37.05 6.61
CA TYR A 309 -10.24 37.02 5.15
C TYR A 309 -11.57 36.46 4.65
N ARG A 310 -12.11 35.42 5.29
CA ARG A 310 -13.42 34.84 4.98
C ARG A 310 -14.57 35.77 5.33
N ILE A 311 -14.52 36.41 6.50
CA ILE A 311 -15.51 37.43 6.90
C ILE A 311 -15.44 38.64 5.95
N LYS A 312 -14.24 39.09 5.55
CA LYS A 312 -14.06 40.15 4.53
C LYS A 312 -14.60 39.75 3.15
N ARG A 313 -14.59 38.46 2.80
CA ARG A 313 -15.14 37.93 1.55
C ARG A 313 -16.67 37.90 1.57
N GLU A 314 -17.28 37.57 2.69
CA GLU A 314 -18.75 37.58 2.84
C GLU A 314 -19.34 38.99 2.95
N ILE A 315 -18.58 39.95 3.49
CA ILE A 315 -19.02 41.35 3.60
C ILE A 315 -18.89 42.14 2.27
N ARG A 316 -18.13 41.64 1.28
CA ARG A 316 -17.86 42.39 0.03
C ARG A 316 -18.67 41.91 -1.17
N GLY A 317 -19.90 42.41 -1.24
CA GLY A 317 -20.46 42.95 -2.48
C GLY A 317 -20.07 44.42 -2.72
N MET A 318 -18.99 44.93 -2.11
CA MET A 318 -18.54 46.32 -2.23
C MET A 318 -17.07 46.39 -2.68
N GLU A 319 -16.81 47.29 -3.64
CA GLU A 319 -15.53 47.50 -4.31
C GLU A 319 -14.35 47.73 -3.35
N TYR A 320 -13.18 47.23 -3.75
CA TYR A 320 -11.95 47.27 -2.98
C TYR A 320 -11.26 48.63 -3.06
N THR A 321 -11.01 49.29 -1.90
CA THR A 321 -9.98 50.34 -1.79
C THR A 321 -8.88 49.92 -0.79
N PRO A 322 -7.60 50.27 -1.04
CA PRO A 322 -6.45 49.89 -0.20
C PRO A 322 -6.48 50.42 1.25
N GLU A 323 -7.31 51.42 1.54
CA GLU A 323 -7.43 52.06 2.86
C GLU A 323 -8.14 51.17 3.91
N ALA A 324 -8.83 50.12 3.48
CA ALA A 324 -9.62 49.21 4.32
C ALA A 324 -8.81 48.21 5.18
N ASN A 325 -7.49 48.37 5.26
CA ASN A 325 -6.61 47.54 6.10
C ASN A 325 -6.15 48.24 7.39
N ASP A 326 -6.57 49.48 7.64
CA ASP A 326 -6.27 50.19 8.88
C ASP A 326 -7.31 49.89 9.97
N LEU A 327 -6.96 48.97 10.88
CA LEU A 327 -7.81 48.54 12.00
C LEU A 327 -8.15 49.69 12.96
N THR A 328 -7.38 50.78 12.97
CA THR A 328 -7.62 51.95 13.83
C THR A 328 -8.84 52.76 13.39
N LYS A 329 -9.31 52.57 12.15
CA LYS A 329 -10.47 53.28 11.58
C LYS A 329 -11.79 52.49 11.67
N MET A 330 -11.78 51.27 12.19
CA MET A 330 -13.01 50.50 12.40
C MET A 330 -13.86 51.11 13.51
N SER A 331 -15.18 51.16 13.29
CA SER A 331 -16.16 51.56 14.30
C SER A 331 -16.09 50.66 15.54
N GLY A 332 -16.56 51.15 16.69
CA GLY A 332 -16.50 50.41 17.96
C GLY A 332 -17.14 49.00 17.88
N VAL A 333 -18.23 48.86 17.12
CA VAL A 333 -18.90 47.56 16.89
C VAL A 333 -18.03 46.60 16.08
N GLY A 334 -17.30 47.11 15.08
CA GLY A 334 -16.40 46.30 14.26
C GLY A 334 -15.19 45.77 15.04
N ARG A 335 -14.64 46.59 15.96
CA ARG A 335 -13.55 46.15 16.84
C ARG A 335 -14.01 45.09 17.84
N PHE A 336 -15.23 45.23 18.38
CA PHE A 336 -15.80 44.28 19.32
C PHE A 336 -16.03 42.89 18.67
N LEU A 337 -16.57 42.85 17.46
CA LEU A 337 -16.76 41.61 16.71
C LEU A 337 -15.43 40.93 16.36
N ALA A 338 -14.42 41.69 15.92
CA ALA A 338 -13.10 41.14 15.63
C ALA A 338 -12.42 40.54 16.88
N ALA A 339 -12.52 41.23 18.02
CA ALA A 339 -12.01 40.74 19.31
C ALA A 339 -12.74 39.47 19.77
N SER A 340 -14.06 39.37 19.53
CA SER A 340 -14.87 38.22 19.92
C SER A 340 -14.51 36.97 19.11
N VAL A 341 -14.26 37.12 17.81
CA VAL A 341 -13.81 36.01 16.94
C VAL A 341 -12.41 35.53 17.33
N LEU A 342 -11.50 36.45 17.68
CA LEU A 342 -10.16 36.11 18.16
C LEU A 342 -10.22 35.34 19.49
N ALA A 343 -11.06 35.79 20.43
CA ALA A 343 -11.25 35.12 21.71
C ALA A 343 -11.82 33.71 21.53
N ALA A 344 -12.83 33.55 20.66
CA ALA A 344 -13.40 32.23 20.35
C ALA A 344 -12.36 31.28 19.74
N GLY A 345 -11.52 31.78 18.81
CA GLY A 345 -10.43 31.00 18.23
C GLY A 345 -9.38 30.56 19.25
N MET A 346 -9.03 31.44 20.20
CA MET A 346 -8.11 31.10 21.29
C MET A 346 -8.70 30.03 22.22
N VAL A 347 -9.97 30.15 22.60
CA VAL A 347 -10.64 29.15 23.47
C VAL A 347 -10.69 27.78 22.81
N LEU A 348 -11.07 27.71 21.52
CA LEU A 348 -11.05 26.45 20.78
C LEU A 348 -9.67 25.83 20.71
N SER A 349 -8.64 26.65 20.48
CA SER A 349 -7.24 26.18 20.43
C SER A 349 -6.78 25.62 21.78
N MET A 350 -7.11 26.30 22.88
CA MET A 350 -6.76 25.84 24.23
C MET A 350 -7.51 24.56 24.64
N TYR A 351 -8.76 24.40 24.20
CA TYR A 351 -9.53 23.18 24.42
C TYR A 351 -8.88 21.96 23.77
N PHE A 352 -8.41 22.08 22.52
CA PHE A 352 -7.70 20.99 21.82
C PHE A 352 -6.34 20.63 22.43
N ILE A 353 -5.76 21.52 23.24
CA ILE A 353 -4.48 21.30 23.92
C ILE A 353 -4.67 20.79 25.37
N GLY A 354 -5.94 20.60 25.81
CA GLY A 354 -6.25 19.96 27.08
C GLY A 354 -6.21 20.88 28.30
N TYR A 355 -6.30 22.21 28.11
CA TYR A 355 -6.41 23.16 29.22
C TYR A 355 -7.71 22.96 30.01
N SER A 356 -7.66 23.19 31.32
CA SER A 356 -8.87 23.14 32.15
C SER A 356 -9.77 24.36 31.90
N ALA A 357 -11.07 24.21 32.15
CA ALA A 357 -12.05 25.29 31.97
C ALA A 357 -11.71 26.56 32.78
N VAL A 358 -11.04 26.40 33.93
CA VAL A 358 -10.62 27.50 34.80
C VAL A 358 -9.48 28.31 34.16
N GLU A 359 -8.52 27.64 33.53
CA GLU A 359 -7.39 28.28 32.85
C GLU A 359 -7.84 29.01 31.58
N MET A 360 -8.77 28.41 30.83
CA MET A 360 -9.39 29.05 29.67
C MET A 360 -10.16 30.32 30.06
N ALA A 361 -10.93 30.27 31.15
CA ALA A 361 -11.68 31.42 31.64
C ALA A 361 -10.76 32.57 32.09
N LEU A 362 -9.62 32.25 32.72
CA LEU A 362 -8.65 33.26 33.17
C LEU A 362 -8.01 34.01 31.99
N VAL A 363 -7.62 33.29 30.93
CA VAL A 363 -7.01 33.88 29.73
C VAL A 363 -8.00 34.78 29.00
N VAL A 364 -9.25 34.34 28.85
CA VAL A 364 -10.31 35.16 28.24
C VAL A 364 -10.57 36.40 29.08
N ALA A 365 -10.65 36.28 30.41
CA ALA A 365 -10.87 37.42 31.30
C ALA A 365 -9.74 38.46 31.19
N VAL A 366 -8.48 38.03 31.12
CA VAL A 366 -7.32 38.93 30.95
C VAL A 366 -7.32 39.60 29.57
N ALA A 367 -7.62 38.84 28.51
CA ALA A 367 -7.69 39.38 27.16
C ALA A 367 -8.81 40.42 27.01
N CYS A 368 -10.01 40.12 27.52
CA CYS A 368 -11.13 41.05 27.55
C CYS A 368 -10.83 42.29 28.40
N SER A 369 -10.20 42.13 29.57
CA SER A 369 -9.81 43.25 30.43
C SER A 369 -8.79 44.16 29.76
N THR A 370 -7.82 43.60 29.05
CA THR A 370 -6.78 44.37 28.33
C THR A 370 -7.35 45.12 27.13
N ALA A 371 -8.29 44.49 26.41
CA ALA A 371 -9.01 45.13 25.30
C ALA A 371 -9.88 46.30 25.79
N LEU A 372 -10.62 46.10 26.89
CA LEU A 372 -11.44 47.15 27.51
C LEU A 372 -10.59 48.30 28.08
N TYR A 373 -9.41 47.99 28.65
CA TYR A 373 -8.50 49.00 29.17
C TYR A 373 -7.91 49.88 28.05
N ARG A 374 -7.60 49.30 26.88
CA ARG A 374 -7.13 50.06 25.71
C ARG A 374 -8.21 50.94 25.08
N ILE A 375 -9.45 50.45 24.99
CA ILE A 375 -10.58 51.27 24.50
C ILE A 375 -10.76 52.52 25.38
N LYS A 376 -10.59 52.38 26.70
CA LYS A 376 -10.72 53.50 27.65
C LYS A 376 -9.59 54.54 27.56
N ILE A 377 -8.42 54.17 27.03
CA ILE A 377 -7.29 55.09 26.81
C ILE A 377 -7.51 55.92 25.54
N ASP A 378 -8.06 55.33 24.48
CA ASP A 378 -8.28 56.01 23.20
C ASP A 378 -9.45 57.02 23.26
N ASP A 379 -10.38 56.86 24.21
CA ASP A 379 -11.51 57.78 24.44
C ASP A 379 -11.20 58.89 25.48
N ALA A 380 -9.98 58.96 26.03
CA ALA A 380 -9.61 60.01 26.97
C ALA A 380 -9.36 61.34 26.21
N PRO A 381 -10.05 62.45 26.54
CA PRO A 381 -9.81 63.73 25.88
C PRO A 381 -8.37 64.19 26.11
N THR A 382 -7.67 64.51 25.02
CA THR A 382 -6.31 65.03 25.05
C THR A 382 -6.25 66.34 25.84
N LEU A 383 -5.50 66.36 26.95
CA LEU A 383 -5.20 67.59 27.68
C LEU A 383 -4.38 68.55 26.80
N PRO A 384 -4.63 69.87 26.85
CA PRO A 384 -3.85 70.84 26.07
C PRO A 384 -2.40 70.86 26.53
N ARG A 385 -1.46 70.93 25.57
CA ARG A 385 -0.02 71.05 25.84
C ARG A 385 0.30 72.46 26.37
N PRO A 386 1.17 72.59 27.38
CA PRO A 386 1.65 73.89 27.83
C PRO A 386 2.55 74.54 26.75
N VAL A 387 2.44 75.86 26.62
CA VAL A 387 3.15 76.73 25.67
C VAL A 387 4.62 76.87 26.02
#